data_AF-A0A0Q3JIX0-F1
#
_entry.id   AF-A0A0Q3JIX0-F1
#
_cell.length_a   1.000
_cell.length_b   1.000
_cell.length_c   1.000
_cell.angle_alpha   90.00
_cell.angle_beta   90.00
_cell.angle_gamma   90.00
#
_symmetry.space_group_name_H-M   'P 1'
#
loop_
_entity.id
_entity.type
_entity.pdbx_description
1 polymer ?
#
loop_
_entity_poly.entity_id
_entity_poly.type
_entity_poly.pdbx_seq_one_letter_code
_entity_poly.pdbx_strand_id
1 'polypeptide(L)'
;MAESPMSPASRVDFYGFLDRMRRPAAADLFRSIKSFLASLSLDEPSAEEDGARVQAFFTAMETTIREHPLWANATHQEIDHALEGLEKYIMTKLFDRTFVSSAEDAAADAEVSEKIGLLQQFLRPCHLDIPKILHNEASWLLAVKELQKINSFRSPRDKLLCIMSCCQVINNLLLNVSMSNDRSPSGADEFLPILIYITIKANPPQLHSNLKFVQLFRREAKLVSEVEYYLTNLISAKMFIVNVNGHSLSMEESEFQKHMESAKLGTQISAASPSTPQGLATSTRGPQKQTDMEVHI
;
A
#
# COMPACT_ATOMS: atom_id res chain seq x y z
N MET A 1 13.42 -12.94 10.55
CA MET A 1 12.97 -12.31 9.29
C MET A 1 11.74 -13.06 8.82
N ALA A 2 10.55 -12.54 9.07
CA ALA A 2 9.33 -13.11 8.49
C ALA A 2 9.29 -12.73 7.00
N GLU A 3 9.15 -13.72 6.11
CA GLU A 3 8.97 -13.46 4.68
C GLU A 3 7.67 -12.66 4.49
N SER A 4 7.77 -11.47 3.87
CA SER A 4 6.59 -10.74 3.43
C SER A 4 5.75 -11.63 2.50
N PRO A 5 4.41 -11.57 2.55
CA PRO A 5 3.59 -12.20 1.53
C PRO A 5 4.03 -11.67 0.15
N MET A 6 4.07 -12.52 -0.87
CA MET A 6 4.49 -12.17 -2.22
C MET A 6 3.52 -12.81 -3.20
N SER A 7 3.25 -12.15 -4.33
CA SER A 7 2.46 -12.77 -5.40
C SER A 7 3.27 -13.93 -6.03
N PRO A 8 2.62 -14.97 -6.59
CA PRO A 8 3.32 -16.13 -7.15
C PRO A 8 4.35 -15.73 -8.24
N ALA A 9 4.00 -14.78 -9.10
CA ALA A 9 4.90 -14.26 -10.12
C ALA A 9 6.09 -13.49 -9.52
N SER A 10 5.86 -12.61 -8.54
CA SER A 10 6.94 -11.83 -7.92
C SER A 10 7.90 -12.69 -7.09
N ARG A 11 7.45 -13.87 -6.61
CA ARG A 11 8.32 -14.88 -5.98
C ARG A 11 9.30 -15.48 -6.98
N VAL A 12 8.80 -15.95 -8.13
CA VAL A 12 9.63 -16.64 -9.13
C VAL A 12 10.72 -15.70 -9.66
N ASP A 13 10.37 -14.45 -9.95
CA ASP A 13 11.32 -13.43 -10.42
C ASP A 13 12.43 -13.16 -9.38
N PHE A 14 12.06 -13.05 -8.11
CA PHE A 14 12.99 -12.75 -7.02
C PHE A 14 13.95 -13.91 -6.73
N TYR A 15 13.46 -15.15 -6.69
CA TYR A 15 14.35 -16.31 -6.47
C TYR A 15 15.27 -16.54 -7.67
N GLY A 16 14.82 -16.26 -8.90
CA GLY A 16 15.68 -16.30 -10.09
C GLY A 16 16.82 -15.28 -10.03
N PHE A 17 16.53 -14.05 -9.58
CA PHE A 17 17.56 -13.04 -9.29
C PHE A 17 18.56 -13.54 -8.23
N LEU A 18 18.07 -14.01 -7.09
CA LEU A 18 18.92 -14.49 -6.00
C LEU A 18 19.82 -15.67 -6.42
N ASP A 19 19.31 -16.60 -7.23
CA ASP A 19 20.12 -17.70 -7.75
C ASP A 19 21.29 -17.21 -8.59
N ARG A 20 21.05 -16.26 -9.51
CA ARG A 20 22.13 -15.67 -10.33
C ARG A 20 23.12 -14.89 -9.48
N MET A 21 22.63 -14.13 -8.49
CA MET A 21 23.47 -13.33 -7.58
C MET A 21 24.31 -14.18 -6.60
N ARG A 22 23.94 -15.43 -6.36
CA ARG A 22 24.75 -16.37 -5.54
C ARG A 22 25.94 -16.95 -6.30
N ARG A 23 26.00 -16.81 -7.62
CA ARG A 23 27.11 -17.36 -8.42
C ARG A 23 28.38 -16.56 -8.14
N PRO A 24 29.56 -17.21 -8.06
CA PRO A 24 30.83 -16.52 -7.83
C PRO A 24 31.11 -15.40 -8.84
N ALA A 25 30.67 -15.60 -10.09
CA ALA A 25 30.80 -14.60 -11.16
C ALA A 25 29.98 -13.31 -10.91
N ALA A 26 29.01 -13.29 -9.99
CA ALA A 26 28.24 -12.10 -9.61
C ALA A 26 28.83 -11.38 -8.38
N ALA A 27 29.99 -11.81 -7.86
CA ALA A 27 30.55 -11.29 -6.61
C ALA A 27 30.80 -9.78 -6.65
N ASP A 28 31.22 -9.24 -7.80
CA ASP A 28 31.48 -7.80 -7.95
C ASP A 28 30.19 -6.97 -7.91
N LEU A 29 29.11 -7.47 -8.51
CA LEU A 29 27.77 -6.86 -8.41
C LEU A 29 27.30 -6.83 -6.96
N PHE A 30 27.47 -7.93 -6.23
CA PHE A 30 27.07 -8.00 -4.83
C PHE A 30 27.92 -7.09 -3.94
N ARG A 31 29.22 -6.96 -4.23
CA ARG A 31 30.11 -6.00 -3.55
C ARG A 31 29.66 -4.57 -3.79
N SER A 32 29.28 -4.24 -5.02
CA SER A 32 28.73 -2.93 -5.39
C SER A 32 27.44 -2.62 -4.60
N ILE A 33 26.48 -3.55 -4.56
CA ILE A 33 25.24 -3.40 -3.78
C ILE A 33 25.55 -3.18 -2.29
N LYS A 34 26.45 -3.98 -1.70
CA LYS A 34 26.84 -3.82 -0.29
C LYS A 34 27.50 -2.47 -0.02
N SER A 35 28.39 -2.04 -0.90
CA SER A 35 29.06 -0.74 -0.79
C SER A 35 28.05 0.41 -0.87
N PHE A 36 27.07 0.31 -1.76
CA PHE A 36 26.00 1.29 -1.90
C PHE A 36 25.14 1.37 -0.62
N LEU A 37 24.67 0.23 -0.10
CA LEU A 37 23.88 0.19 1.15
C LEU A 37 24.67 0.76 2.34
N ALA A 38 25.96 0.44 2.42
CA ALA A 38 26.85 1.01 3.44
C ALA A 38 26.98 2.53 3.28
N SER A 39 27.13 3.02 2.05
CA SER A 39 27.26 4.46 1.77
C SER A 39 26.01 5.27 2.13
N LEU A 40 24.81 4.69 2.04
CA LEU A 40 23.57 5.34 2.48
C LEU A 40 23.47 5.40 4.00
N SER A 41 24.03 4.41 4.69
CA SER A 41 23.94 4.31 6.15
C SER A 41 24.82 5.32 6.89
N LEU A 42 25.76 5.98 6.19
CA LEU A 42 26.67 6.97 6.76
C LEU A 42 26.07 8.38 6.85
N ASP A 43 25.13 8.69 5.97
CA ASP A 43 24.54 10.02 5.85
C ASP A 43 23.28 10.15 6.72
N GLU A 44 22.89 11.38 7.05
CA GLU A 44 21.63 11.64 7.73
C GLU A 44 20.44 11.15 6.89
N PRO A 45 19.39 10.56 7.50
CA PRO A 45 18.22 10.10 6.75
C PRO A 45 17.48 11.26 6.09
N SER A 46 17.36 11.20 4.76
CA SER A 46 16.55 12.10 3.95
C SER A 46 15.94 11.28 2.80
N ALA A 47 14.63 11.12 2.77
CA ALA A 47 13.98 10.28 1.78
C ALA A 47 14.17 10.79 0.34
N GLU A 48 14.19 12.10 0.16
CA GLU A 48 14.38 12.75 -1.14
C GLU A 48 15.80 12.54 -1.67
N GLU A 49 16.82 12.74 -0.83
CA GLU A 49 18.22 12.53 -1.21
C GLU A 49 18.54 11.04 -1.39
N ASP A 50 18.08 10.19 -0.46
CA ASP A 50 18.21 8.74 -0.57
C ASP A 50 17.49 8.23 -1.84
N GLY A 51 16.32 8.79 -2.16
CA GLY A 51 15.56 8.50 -3.38
C GLY A 51 16.37 8.77 -4.64
N ALA A 52 16.92 9.98 -4.77
CA ALA A 52 17.76 10.35 -5.92
C ALA A 52 18.98 9.43 -6.08
N ARG A 53 19.64 9.09 -4.96
CA ARG A 53 20.78 8.16 -4.96
C ARG A 53 20.39 6.73 -5.35
N VAL A 54 19.25 6.25 -4.87
CA VAL A 54 18.71 4.93 -5.22
C VAL A 54 18.36 4.86 -6.71
N GLN A 55 17.74 5.89 -7.29
CA GLN A 55 17.44 5.92 -8.73
C GLN A 55 18.72 5.95 -9.58
N ALA A 56 19.70 6.76 -9.20
CA ALA A 56 21.01 6.79 -9.87
C ALA A 56 21.69 5.42 -9.81
N PHE A 57 21.63 4.75 -8.66
CA PHE A 57 22.17 3.40 -8.50
C PHE A 57 21.43 2.36 -9.34
N PHE A 58 20.09 2.40 -9.41
CA PHE A 58 19.33 1.49 -10.26
C PHE A 58 19.68 1.67 -11.74
N THR A 59 19.80 2.91 -12.21
CA THR A 59 20.21 3.20 -13.59
C THR A 59 21.62 2.67 -13.89
N ALA A 60 22.59 2.90 -13.00
CA ALA A 60 23.95 2.41 -13.17
C ALA A 60 24.02 0.87 -13.14
N MET A 61 23.28 0.24 -12.22
CA MET A 61 23.24 -1.21 -12.10
C MET A 61 22.50 -1.87 -13.26
N GLU A 62 21.51 -1.21 -13.86
CA GLU A 62 20.86 -1.66 -15.09
C GLU A 62 21.84 -1.78 -16.25
N THR A 63 22.66 -0.76 -16.49
CA THR A 63 23.73 -0.83 -17.50
C THR A 63 24.72 -1.94 -17.18
N THR A 64 25.16 -2.02 -15.92
CA THR A 64 26.13 -3.04 -15.47
C THR A 64 25.60 -4.46 -15.66
N ILE A 65 24.33 -4.71 -15.33
CA ILE A 65 23.70 -6.04 -15.48
C ILE A 65 23.53 -6.40 -16.96
N ARG A 66 23.14 -5.45 -17.82
CA ARG A 66 22.97 -5.68 -19.26
C ARG A 66 24.29 -6.08 -19.95
N GLU A 67 25.41 -5.53 -19.49
CA GLU A 67 26.74 -5.81 -20.03
C GLU A 67 27.42 -7.02 -19.38
N HIS A 68 26.85 -7.55 -18.29
CA HIS A 68 27.48 -8.60 -17.49
C HIS A 68 27.44 -9.96 -18.20
N PRO A 69 28.54 -10.75 -18.20
CA PRO A 69 28.59 -12.06 -18.86
C PRO A 69 27.49 -13.05 -18.43
N LEU A 70 27.04 -12.97 -17.17
CA LEU A 70 25.93 -13.80 -16.66
C LEU A 70 24.57 -13.52 -17.32
N TRP A 71 24.40 -12.36 -17.97
CA TRP A 71 23.20 -11.96 -18.69
C TRP A 71 23.42 -11.81 -20.20
N ALA A 72 24.57 -12.23 -20.74
CA ALA A 72 24.89 -12.12 -22.16
C ALA A 72 23.84 -12.76 -23.09
N ASN A 73 23.19 -13.84 -22.64
CA ASN A 73 22.15 -14.56 -23.38
C ASN A 73 20.74 -14.37 -22.76
N ALA A 74 20.59 -13.43 -21.83
CA ALA A 74 19.31 -13.20 -21.17
C ALA A 74 18.40 -12.35 -22.06
N THR A 75 17.12 -12.70 -22.09
CA THR A 75 16.09 -11.88 -22.74
C THR A 75 15.88 -10.56 -22.01
N HIS A 76 15.29 -9.57 -22.69
CA HIS A 76 14.90 -8.30 -22.05
C HIS A 76 13.99 -8.52 -20.83
N GLN A 77 13.11 -9.52 -20.88
CA GLN A 77 12.22 -9.86 -19.76
C GLN A 77 13.00 -10.41 -18.56
N GLU A 78 13.98 -11.30 -18.78
CA GLU A 78 14.81 -11.84 -17.70
C GLU A 78 15.69 -10.77 -17.04
N ILE A 79 16.22 -9.84 -17.83
CA ILE A 79 16.96 -8.68 -17.31
C ILE A 79 16.02 -7.82 -16.47
N ASP A 80 14.82 -7.55 -16.96
CA ASP A 80 13.85 -6.75 -16.23
C ASP A 80 13.42 -7.40 -14.91
N HIS A 81 13.14 -8.71 -14.90
CA HIS A 81 12.85 -9.47 -13.69
C HIS A 81 14.03 -9.43 -12.70
N ALA A 82 15.27 -9.46 -13.18
CA ALA A 82 16.45 -9.32 -12.33
C ALA A 82 16.53 -7.92 -11.68
N LEU A 83 16.18 -6.87 -12.41
CA LEU A 83 16.16 -5.50 -11.90
C LEU A 83 15.00 -5.25 -10.93
N GLU A 84 13.85 -5.90 -11.13
CA GLU A 84 12.77 -5.93 -10.13
C GLU A 84 13.21 -6.67 -8.85
N GLY A 85 13.99 -7.75 -9.00
CA GLY A 85 14.60 -8.45 -7.87
C GLY A 85 15.63 -7.60 -7.12
N LEU A 86 16.41 -6.80 -7.84
CA LEU A 86 17.34 -5.82 -7.27
C LEU A 86 16.61 -4.73 -6.48
N GLU A 87 15.56 -4.12 -7.05
CA GLU A 87 14.71 -3.14 -6.36
C GLU A 87 14.18 -3.72 -5.06
N LYS A 88 13.59 -4.91 -5.13
CA LYS A 88 13.07 -5.62 -3.96
C LYS A 88 14.13 -5.87 -2.90
N TYR A 89 15.32 -6.33 -3.29
CA TYR A 89 16.41 -6.61 -2.36
C TYR A 89 16.87 -5.34 -1.65
N ILE A 90 17.17 -4.27 -2.40
CA ILE A 90 17.67 -3.01 -1.86
C ILE A 90 16.64 -2.34 -0.97
N MET A 91 15.41 -2.19 -1.47
CA MET A 91 14.36 -1.47 -0.74
C MET A 91 13.89 -2.22 0.50
N THR A 92 13.95 -3.55 0.51
CA THR A 92 13.69 -4.31 1.76
C THR A 92 14.75 -4.06 2.82
N LYS A 93 16.01 -3.81 2.44
CA LYS A 93 17.10 -3.48 3.37
C LYS A 93 17.05 -2.04 3.85
N LEU A 94 16.61 -1.12 3.00
CA LEU A 94 16.51 0.30 3.30
C LEU A 94 15.18 0.72 3.94
N PHE A 95 14.19 -0.18 3.98
CA PHE A 95 12.81 0.16 4.37
C PHE A 95 12.71 0.95 5.67
N ASP A 96 13.38 0.51 6.74
CA ASP A 96 13.28 1.17 8.06
C ASP A 96 13.95 2.55 8.10
N ARG A 97 14.83 2.86 7.12
CA ARG A 97 15.46 4.17 6.96
C ARG A 97 14.61 5.10 6.09
N THR A 98 13.98 4.56 5.05
CA THR A 98 13.36 5.37 3.98
C THR A 98 11.84 5.44 4.04
N PHE A 99 11.18 4.61 4.84
CA PHE A 99 9.73 4.63 5.02
C PHE A 99 9.35 5.35 6.31
N VAL A 100 8.53 6.42 6.21
CA VAL A 100 8.21 7.33 7.33
C VAL A 100 9.51 7.90 7.92
N SER A 101 10.31 8.54 7.07
CA SER A 101 11.67 8.96 7.41
C SER A 101 11.72 10.18 8.33
N SER A 102 10.64 10.95 8.42
CA SER A 102 10.59 12.20 9.19
C SER A 102 9.34 12.32 10.06
N ALA A 103 9.39 13.25 11.02
CA ALA A 103 8.23 13.53 11.88
C ALA A 103 7.07 14.14 11.10
N GLU A 104 7.37 14.88 10.03
CA GLU A 104 6.38 15.45 9.09
C GLU A 104 5.63 14.34 8.35
N ASP A 105 6.32 13.30 7.89
CA ASP A 105 5.69 12.14 7.24
C ASP A 105 4.72 11.44 8.21
N ALA A 106 5.14 11.23 9.46
CA ALA A 106 4.31 10.63 10.51
C ALA A 106 3.09 11.50 10.87
N ALA A 107 3.27 12.82 10.93
CA ALA A 107 2.19 13.77 11.17
C ALA A 107 1.17 13.78 10.02
N ALA A 108 1.65 13.78 8.77
CA ALA A 108 0.80 13.73 7.58
C ALA A 108 0.02 12.40 7.49
N ASP A 109 0.63 11.29 7.87
CA ASP A 109 -0.05 10.00 7.96
C ASP A 109 -1.16 10.02 9.02
N ALA A 110 -0.90 10.60 10.19
CA ALA A 110 -1.88 10.74 11.26
C ALA A 110 -3.06 11.63 10.82
N GLU A 111 -2.77 12.77 10.20
CA GLU A 111 -3.78 13.69 9.66
C GLU A 111 -4.69 13.00 8.63
N VAL A 112 -4.10 12.30 7.66
CA VAL A 112 -4.85 11.57 6.63
C VAL A 112 -5.72 10.48 7.26
N SER A 113 -5.16 9.68 8.19
CA SER A 113 -5.88 8.60 8.85
C SER A 113 -7.04 9.12 9.71
N GLU A 114 -6.84 10.21 10.46
CA GLU A 114 -7.90 10.84 11.26
C GLU A 114 -9.01 11.35 10.34
N LYS A 115 -8.65 12.12 9.30
CA LYS A 115 -9.60 12.69 8.34
C LYS A 115 -10.44 11.59 7.67
N ILE A 116 -9.82 10.51 7.22
CA ILE A 116 -10.53 9.35 6.65
C ILE A 116 -11.48 8.75 7.69
N GLY A 117 -11.01 8.51 8.93
CA GLY A 117 -11.82 7.91 9.99
C GLY A 117 -13.09 8.71 10.32
N LEU A 118 -13.03 10.05 10.23
CA LEU A 118 -14.20 10.92 10.40
C LEU A 118 -15.15 10.82 9.19
N LEU A 119 -14.61 10.93 7.98
CA LEU A 119 -15.40 10.88 6.74
C LEU A 119 -16.13 9.53 6.58
N GLN A 120 -15.51 8.42 7.00
CA GLN A 120 -16.10 7.08 6.91
C GLN A 120 -17.48 6.97 7.58
N GLN A 121 -17.75 7.76 8.62
CA GLN A 121 -18.98 7.67 9.41
C GLN A 121 -20.22 8.18 8.65
N PHE A 122 -20.06 9.27 7.89
CA PHE A 122 -21.20 9.93 7.24
C PHE A 122 -21.11 9.96 5.71
N LEU A 123 -19.92 9.80 5.10
CA LEU A 123 -19.78 9.89 3.66
C LEU A 123 -20.52 8.73 2.96
N ARG A 124 -21.28 9.10 1.91
CA ARG A 124 -22.06 8.22 1.05
C ARG A 124 -21.64 8.43 -0.41
N PRO A 125 -21.85 7.45 -1.29
CA PRO A 125 -21.46 7.58 -2.70
C PRO A 125 -22.02 8.82 -3.40
N CYS A 126 -23.23 9.26 -3.04
CA CYS A 126 -23.87 10.44 -3.61
C CYS A 126 -23.16 11.76 -3.28
N HIS A 127 -22.39 11.85 -2.20
CA HIS A 127 -21.61 13.05 -1.87
C HIS A 127 -20.40 13.24 -2.78
N LEU A 128 -20.03 12.21 -3.54
CA LEU A 128 -18.96 12.24 -4.54
C LEU A 128 -19.55 12.08 -5.95
N ASP A 129 -20.84 12.36 -6.12
CA ASP A 129 -21.55 12.26 -7.40
C ASP A 129 -21.49 10.87 -8.06
N ILE A 130 -21.27 9.80 -7.28
CA ILE A 130 -21.20 8.43 -7.81
C ILE A 130 -22.61 7.94 -8.17
N PRO A 131 -22.91 7.69 -9.46
CA PRO A 131 -24.23 7.26 -9.89
C PRO A 131 -24.60 5.89 -9.32
N LYS A 132 -25.89 5.69 -8.98
CA LYS A 132 -26.41 4.42 -8.41
C LYS A 132 -26.11 3.18 -9.25
N ILE A 133 -25.97 3.35 -10.57
CA ILE A 133 -25.65 2.24 -11.48
C ILE A 133 -24.24 1.68 -11.25
N LEU A 134 -23.34 2.47 -10.65
CA LEU A 134 -21.98 2.07 -10.30
C LEU A 134 -21.88 1.53 -8.86
N HIS A 135 -22.99 1.44 -8.12
CA HIS A 135 -22.99 0.95 -6.74
C HIS A 135 -22.92 -0.57 -6.75
N ASN A 136 -21.69 -1.10 -6.63
CA ASN A 136 -21.43 -2.52 -6.55
C ASN A 136 -20.59 -2.82 -5.30
N GLU A 137 -21.27 -3.13 -4.21
CA GLU A 137 -20.65 -3.39 -2.90
C GLU A 137 -19.62 -4.52 -2.95
N ALA A 138 -19.86 -5.57 -3.74
CA ALA A 138 -18.92 -6.68 -3.85
C ALA A 138 -17.61 -6.26 -4.54
N SER A 139 -17.70 -5.56 -5.68
CA SER A 139 -16.51 -5.04 -6.38
C SER A 139 -15.78 -4.00 -5.55
N TRP A 140 -16.50 -3.08 -4.89
CA TRP A 140 -15.88 -2.09 -4.01
C TRP A 140 -15.18 -2.73 -2.82
N LEU A 141 -15.77 -3.77 -2.22
CA LEU A 141 -15.13 -4.53 -1.14
C LEU A 141 -13.84 -5.21 -1.61
N LEU A 142 -13.82 -5.78 -2.83
CA LEU A 142 -12.60 -6.35 -3.40
C LEU A 142 -11.51 -5.28 -3.57
N ALA A 143 -11.85 -4.13 -4.14
CA ALA A 143 -10.90 -3.02 -4.33
C ALA A 143 -10.36 -2.50 -2.98
N VAL A 144 -11.25 -2.33 -1.99
CA VAL A 144 -10.88 -2.01 -0.60
C VAL A 144 -9.86 -3.01 -0.05
N LYS A 145 -10.11 -4.32 -0.24
CA LYS A 145 -9.21 -5.37 0.24
C LYS A 145 -7.87 -5.38 -0.47
N GLU A 146 -7.81 -5.05 -1.76
CA GLU A 146 -6.52 -4.90 -2.46
C GLU A 146 -5.71 -3.74 -1.89
N LEU A 147 -6.32 -2.58 -1.70
CA LEU A 147 -5.62 -1.40 -1.17
C LEU A 147 -5.15 -1.59 0.28
N GLN A 148 -5.92 -2.30 1.11
CA GLN A 148 -5.54 -2.63 2.49
C GLN A 148 -4.28 -3.49 2.62
N LYS A 149 -3.85 -4.18 1.55
CA LYS A 149 -2.64 -5.00 1.57
C LYS A 149 -1.35 -4.19 1.51
N ILE A 150 -1.40 -2.90 1.17
CA ILE A 150 -0.21 -2.09 0.84
C ILE A 150 0.87 -2.08 1.95
N ASN A 151 0.50 -2.15 3.22
CA ASN A 151 1.45 -2.21 4.35
C ASN A 151 2.03 -3.60 4.60
N SER A 152 1.55 -4.64 3.92
CA SER A 152 2.09 -6.00 4.00
C SER A 152 3.39 -6.17 3.22
N PHE A 153 3.77 -5.17 2.42
CA PHE A 153 4.91 -5.22 1.50
C PHE A 153 5.92 -4.12 1.82
N ARG A 154 7.20 -4.43 1.57
CA ARG A 154 8.34 -3.52 1.77
C ARG A 154 9.03 -3.06 0.48
N SER A 155 8.65 -3.60 -0.67
CA SER A 155 9.18 -3.17 -1.97
C SER A 155 8.23 -2.16 -2.64
N PRO A 156 8.75 -1.13 -3.35
CA PRO A 156 7.92 -0.19 -4.10
C PRO A 156 7.05 -0.90 -5.13
N ARG A 157 7.58 -1.88 -5.88
CA ARG A 157 6.80 -2.73 -6.78
C ARG A 157 5.58 -3.35 -6.13
N ASP A 158 5.78 -4.09 -5.04
CA ASP A 158 4.70 -4.89 -4.45
C ASP A 158 3.62 -3.96 -3.83
N LYS A 159 4.02 -2.78 -3.29
CA LYS A 159 3.08 -1.72 -2.88
C LYS A 159 2.28 -1.17 -4.05
N LEU A 160 2.96 -0.86 -5.17
CA LEU A 160 2.33 -0.36 -6.39
C LEU A 160 1.35 -1.37 -7.00
N LEU A 161 1.67 -2.67 -6.92
CA LEU A 161 0.75 -3.73 -7.37
C LEU A 161 -0.56 -3.73 -6.58
N CYS A 162 -0.55 -3.39 -5.29
CA CYS A 162 -1.79 -3.25 -4.51
C CYS A 162 -2.67 -2.11 -5.05
N ILE A 163 -2.04 -0.98 -5.41
CA ILE A 163 -2.71 0.17 -6.02
C ILE A 163 -3.30 -0.24 -7.38
N MET A 164 -2.49 -0.89 -8.22
CA MET A 164 -2.94 -1.36 -9.54
C MET A 164 -4.10 -2.36 -9.43
N SER A 165 -4.02 -3.34 -8.55
CA SER A 165 -5.10 -4.31 -8.35
C SER A 165 -6.39 -3.65 -7.87
N CYS A 166 -6.31 -2.65 -6.98
CA CYS A 166 -7.46 -1.83 -6.60
C CYS A 166 -8.07 -1.10 -7.82
N CYS A 167 -7.25 -0.39 -8.60
CA CYS A 167 -7.72 0.36 -9.77
C CYS A 167 -8.29 -0.54 -10.88
N GLN A 168 -7.71 -1.72 -11.09
CA GLN A 168 -8.21 -2.71 -12.04
C GLN A 168 -9.60 -3.22 -11.67
N VAL A 169 -9.86 -3.45 -10.38
CA VAL A 169 -11.21 -3.82 -9.91
C VAL A 169 -12.22 -2.71 -10.21
N ILE A 170 -11.84 -1.44 -10.02
CA ILE A 170 -12.69 -0.28 -10.36
C ILE A 170 -12.96 -0.23 -11.87
N ASN A 171 -11.93 -0.35 -12.69
CA ASN A 171 -12.09 -0.29 -14.15
C ASN A 171 -12.89 -1.47 -14.70
N ASN A 172 -12.72 -2.67 -14.16
CA ASN A 172 -13.55 -3.81 -14.54
C ASN A 172 -15.04 -3.58 -14.21
N LEU A 173 -15.33 -2.92 -13.08
CA LEU A 173 -16.69 -2.51 -12.74
C LEU A 173 -17.24 -1.51 -13.77
N LEU A 174 -16.48 -0.46 -14.09
CA LEU A 174 -16.88 0.55 -15.07
C LEU A 174 -17.16 -0.09 -16.44
N LEU A 175 -16.24 -0.93 -16.92
CA LEU A 175 -16.38 -1.64 -18.20
C LEU A 175 -17.62 -2.54 -18.22
N ASN A 176 -17.88 -3.30 -17.16
CA ASN A 176 -19.07 -4.17 -17.08
C ASN A 176 -20.36 -3.36 -17.18
N VAL A 177 -20.43 -2.19 -16.54
CA VAL A 177 -21.60 -1.32 -16.56
C VAL A 177 -21.77 -0.63 -17.92
N SER A 178 -20.68 -0.19 -18.56
CA SER A 178 -20.72 0.38 -19.92
C SER A 178 -21.22 -0.63 -20.94
N MET A 179 -20.75 -1.88 -20.86
CA MET A 179 -21.16 -2.95 -21.76
C MET A 179 -22.63 -3.34 -21.58
N SER A 180 -23.21 -3.16 -20.40
CA SER A 180 -24.61 -3.51 -20.13
C SER A 180 -25.63 -2.41 -20.46
N ASN A 181 -25.21 -1.14 -20.64
CA ASN A 181 -26.15 0.00 -20.66
C ASN A 181 -26.13 0.90 -21.91
N ASP A 182 -25.47 0.51 -23.02
CA ASP A 182 -25.43 1.27 -24.29
C ASP A 182 -25.07 2.77 -24.15
N ARG A 183 -24.50 3.18 -23.01
CA ARG A 183 -24.07 4.56 -22.75
C ARG A 183 -22.57 4.69 -22.98
N SER A 184 -22.21 5.83 -23.57
CA SER A 184 -20.82 6.23 -23.84
C SER A 184 -19.98 6.15 -22.56
N PRO A 185 -18.77 5.55 -22.62
CA PRO A 185 -17.90 5.42 -21.46
C PRO A 185 -17.22 6.76 -21.17
N SER A 186 -17.67 7.49 -20.16
CA SER A 186 -16.90 8.61 -19.59
C SER A 186 -16.05 8.10 -18.42
N GLY A 187 -15.17 7.13 -18.72
CA GLY A 187 -14.49 6.33 -17.70
C GLY A 187 -13.60 7.12 -16.73
N ALA A 188 -13.06 8.27 -17.11
CA ALA A 188 -12.22 9.09 -16.21
C ALA A 188 -13.04 9.91 -15.20
N ASP A 189 -14.18 10.47 -15.64
CA ASP A 189 -15.09 11.26 -14.81
C ASP A 189 -15.74 10.39 -13.71
N GLU A 190 -15.87 9.09 -13.98
CA GLU A 190 -16.47 8.11 -13.07
C GLU A 190 -15.43 7.41 -12.18
N PHE A 191 -14.17 7.33 -12.61
CA PHE A 191 -13.11 6.59 -11.91
C PHE A 191 -12.66 7.27 -10.62
N LEU A 192 -12.28 8.56 -10.67
CA LEU A 192 -11.69 9.24 -9.53
C LEU A 192 -12.64 9.33 -8.32
N PRO A 193 -13.94 9.65 -8.47
CA PRO A 193 -14.88 9.62 -7.35
C PRO A 193 -14.97 8.25 -6.67
N ILE A 194 -14.98 7.16 -7.45
CA ILE A 194 -15.00 5.80 -6.93
C ILE A 194 -13.69 5.48 -6.20
N LEU A 195 -12.54 5.91 -6.74
CA LEU A 195 -11.25 5.73 -6.08
C LEU A 195 -11.16 6.49 -4.76
N ILE A 196 -11.67 7.72 -4.69
CA ILE A 196 -11.77 8.51 -3.44
C ILE A 196 -12.63 7.73 -2.43
N TYR A 197 -13.81 7.28 -2.83
CA TYR A 197 -14.72 6.54 -1.97
C TYR A 197 -14.07 5.26 -1.43
N ILE A 198 -13.43 4.46 -2.30
CA ILE A 198 -12.73 3.23 -1.91
C ILE A 198 -11.55 3.52 -0.99
N THR A 199 -10.78 4.59 -1.25
CA THR A 199 -9.67 5.00 -0.38
C THR A 199 -10.17 5.34 1.03
N ILE A 200 -11.28 6.09 1.11
CA ILE A 200 -11.93 6.40 2.39
C ILE A 200 -12.41 5.11 3.06
N LYS A 201 -13.09 4.20 2.35
CA LYS A 201 -13.58 2.94 2.94
C LYS A 201 -12.45 1.98 3.32
N ALA A 202 -11.32 2.01 2.64
CA ALA A 202 -10.16 1.18 2.94
C ALA A 202 -9.38 1.68 4.17
N ASN A 203 -9.26 3.01 4.33
CA ASN A 203 -8.41 3.65 5.33
C ASN A 203 -7.03 2.96 5.49
N PRO A 204 -6.24 2.85 4.41
CA PRO A 204 -4.97 2.15 4.47
C PRO A 204 -4.00 2.87 5.43
N PRO A 205 -3.38 2.15 6.39
CA PRO A 205 -2.46 2.77 7.34
C PRO A 205 -1.28 3.43 6.62
N GLN A 206 -0.83 4.57 7.12
CA GLN A 206 0.36 5.27 6.59
C GLN A 206 0.24 5.59 5.08
N LEU A 207 -0.95 6.01 4.62
CA LEU A 207 -1.22 6.26 3.21
C LEU A 207 -0.26 7.30 2.61
N HIS A 208 0.04 8.39 3.33
CA HIS A 208 0.96 9.41 2.85
C HIS A 208 2.34 8.81 2.59
N SER A 209 2.89 8.12 3.57
CA SER A 209 4.24 7.53 3.46
C SER A 209 4.29 6.42 2.42
N ASN A 210 3.23 5.63 2.24
CA ASN A 210 3.16 4.64 1.17
C ASN A 210 3.26 5.27 -0.22
N LEU A 211 2.52 6.36 -0.47
CA LEU A 211 2.53 7.04 -1.76
C LEU A 211 3.88 7.72 -2.03
N LYS A 212 4.40 8.45 -1.04
CA LYS A 212 5.73 9.08 -1.11
C LYS A 212 6.82 8.05 -1.39
N PHE A 213 6.80 6.92 -0.68
CA PHE A 213 7.77 5.84 -0.85
C PHE A 213 7.72 5.22 -2.25
N VAL A 214 6.53 4.94 -2.80
CA VAL A 214 6.40 4.43 -4.16
C VAL A 214 6.91 5.46 -5.17
N GLN A 215 6.57 6.74 -5.00
CA GLN A 215 6.98 7.81 -5.91
C GLN A 215 8.50 8.00 -5.94
N LEU A 216 9.18 7.91 -4.80
CA LEU A 216 10.63 8.13 -4.71
C LEU A 216 11.46 6.92 -5.11
N PHE A 217 11.00 5.70 -4.78
CA PHE A 217 11.85 4.50 -4.84
C PHE A 217 11.44 3.46 -5.88
N ARG A 218 10.28 3.59 -6.54
CA ARG A 218 9.95 2.77 -7.71
C ARG A 218 10.91 3.13 -8.85
N ARG A 219 11.50 2.13 -9.52
CA ARG A 219 12.31 2.38 -10.72
C ARG A 219 11.56 3.27 -11.71
N GLU A 220 12.11 4.43 -12.05
CA GLU A 220 11.45 5.44 -12.91
C GLU A 220 10.98 4.88 -14.25
N ALA A 221 11.79 4.02 -14.88
CA ALA A 221 11.45 3.35 -16.14
C ALA A 221 10.16 2.47 -16.07
N LYS A 222 9.66 2.19 -14.86
CA LYS A 222 8.44 1.41 -14.60
C LYS A 222 7.25 2.25 -14.16
N LEU A 223 7.46 3.54 -13.92
CA LEU A 223 6.42 4.47 -13.50
C LEU A 223 5.96 5.29 -14.70
N VAL A 224 5.33 4.61 -15.67
CA VAL A 224 4.88 5.21 -16.93
C VAL A 224 3.46 4.74 -17.29
N SER A 225 2.76 5.51 -18.14
CA SER A 225 1.46 5.13 -18.72
C SER A 225 0.40 4.86 -17.63
N GLU A 226 -0.33 3.76 -17.73
CA GLU A 226 -1.40 3.35 -16.80
C GLU A 226 -0.92 3.31 -15.33
N VAL A 227 0.32 2.89 -15.09
CA VAL A 227 0.89 2.77 -13.75
C VAL A 227 1.05 4.15 -13.10
N GLU A 228 1.60 5.09 -13.85
CA GLU A 228 1.77 6.49 -13.42
C GLU A 228 0.40 7.17 -13.25
N TYR A 229 -0.53 6.91 -14.16
CA TYR A 229 -1.91 7.40 -14.09
C TYR A 229 -2.59 6.97 -12.79
N TYR A 230 -2.53 5.69 -12.40
CA TYR A 230 -3.14 5.22 -11.17
C TYR A 230 -2.49 5.78 -9.91
N LEU A 231 -1.15 5.85 -9.87
CA LEU A 231 -0.46 6.47 -8.73
C LEU A 231 -0.87 7.94 -8.59
N THR A 232 -0.88 8.69 -9.69
CA THR A 232 -1.30 10.09 -9.71
C THR A 232 -2.73 10.27 -9.24
N ASN A 233 -3.66 9.42 -9.68
CA ASN A 233 -5.05 9.48 -9.22
C ASN A 233 -5.19 9.19 -7.73
N LEU A 234 -4.43 8.24 -7.18
CA LEU A 234 -4.46 7.95 -5.75
C LEU A 234 -3.82 9.07 -4.91
N ILE A 235 -2.77 9.72 -5.42
CA ILE A 235 -2.20 10.94 -4.83
C ILE A 235 -3.24 12.06 -4.85
N SER A 236 -3.94 12.27 -5.96
CA SER A 236 -5.04 13.23 -6.08
C SER A 236 -6.18 12.91 -5.12
N ALA A 237 -6.55 11.65 -4.96
CA ALA A 237 -7.55 11.21 -3.99
C ALA A 237 -7.12 11.54 -2.55
N LYS A 238 -5.86 11.26 -2.18
CA LYS A 238 -5.29 11.66 -0.88
C LYS A 238 -5.35 13.17 -0.67
N MET A 239 -4.98 13.95 -1.68
CA MET A 239 -5.03 15.42 -1.62
C MET A 239 -6.46 15.93 -1.46
N PHE A 240 -7.41 15.36 -2.20
CA PHE A 240 -8.83 15.68 -2.05
C PHE A 240 -9.32 15.39 -0.64
N ILE A 241 -9.03 14.20 -0.10
CA ILE A 241 -9.46 13.78 1.25
C ILE A 241 -8.98 14.75 2.33
N VAL A 242 -7.72 15.18 2.29
CA VAL A 242 -7.16 16.13 3.28
C VAL A 242 -7.89 17.47 3.21
N ASN A 243 -8.13 17.97 2.00
CA ASN A 243 -8.68 19.30 1.77
C ASN A 243 -10.21 19.36 1.66
N VAL A 244 -10.90 18.22 1.81
CA VAL A 244 -12.36 18.15 1.62
C VAL A 244 -13.11 18.98 2.66
N ASN A 245 -14.13 19.69 2.17
CA ASN A 245 -15.05 20.57 2.90
C ASN A 245 -16.50 20.35 2.40
N GLY A 246 -17.47 21.11 2.93
CA GLY A 246 -18.88 20.96 2.55
C GLY A 246 -19.14 21.18 1.06
N HIS A 247 -18.56 22.23 0.48
CA HIS A 247 -18.70 22.53 -0.94
C HIS A 247 -18.18 21.41 -1.85
N SER A 248 -17.09 20.75 -1.44
CA SER A 248 -16.50 19.63 -2.18
C SER A 248 -17.39 18.37 -2.19
N LEU A 249 -18.36 18.29 -1.27
CA LEU A 249 -19.28 17.17 -1.11
C LEU A 249 -20.73 17.55 -1.45
N SER A 250 -20.93 18.69 -2.11
CA SER A 250 -22.26 19.23 -2.46
C SER A 250 -23.20 19.38 -1.24
N MET A 251 -22.66 19.76 -0.08
CA MET A 251 -23.40 20.01 1.16
C MET A 251 -23.07 21.38 1.77
N GLU A 252 -23.96 21.90 2.60
CA GLU A 252 -23.73 23.14 3.33
C GLU A 252 -22.57 22.98 4.33
N GLU A 253 -21.73 24.01 4.47
CA GLU A 253 -20.55 23.93 5.37
C GLU A 253 -20.97 23.69 6.83
N SER A 254 -22.13 24.24 7.23
CA SER A 254 -22.69 24.00 8.56
C SER A 254 -23.15 22.55 8.79
N GLU A 255 -23.59 21.86 7.74
CA GLU A 255 -23.96 20.45 7.78
C GLU A 255 -22.71 19.57 7.84
N PHE A 256 -21.71 19.87 7.00
CA PHE A 256 -20.41 19.21 7.00
C PHE A 256 -19.75 19.28 8.39
N GLN A 257 -19.71 20.47 8.99
CA GLN A 257 -19.10 20.66 10.30
C GLN A 257 -19.85 19.86 11.39
N LYS A 258 -21.19 19.85 11.37
CA LYS A 258 -21.99 19.02 12.29
C LYS A 258 -21.69 17.53 12.15
N HIS A 259 -21.54 17.03 10.91
CA HIS A 259 -21.16 15.65 10.66
C HIS A 259 -19.75 15.32 11.19
N MET A 260 -18.78 16.21 10.94
CA MET A 260 -17.41 16.06 11.43
C MET A 260 -17.34 16.06 12.97
N GLU A 261 -18.08 16.94 13.65
CA GLU A 261 -18.16 16.99 15.11
C GLU A 261 -18.84 15.75 15.69
N SER A 262 -19.96 15.33 15.09
CA SER A 262 -20.66 14.10 15.49
C SER A 262 -19.74 12.88 15.34
N ALA A 263 -18.97 12.82 14.26
CA ALA A 263 -18.02 11.75 14.02
C ALA A 263 -16.87 11.74 15.04
N LYS A 264 -16.33 12.91 15.40
CA LYS A 264 -15.30 13.05 16.44
C LYS A 264 -15.79 12.51 17.78
N LEU A 265 -17.02 12.86 18.16
CA LEU A 265 -17.61 12.40 19.43
C LEU A 265 -17.82 10.87 19.44
N GLY A 266 -18.29 10.29 18.33
CA GLY A 266 -18.47 8.85 18.18
C GLY A 266 -17.17 8.05 18.32
N THR A 267 -16.07 8.56 17.77
CA THR A 267 -14.73 7.95 17.88
C THR A 267 -14.21 7.97 19.32
N GLN A 268 -14.42 9.07 20.05
CA GLN A 268 -13.99 9.20 21.45
C GLN A 268 -14.75 8.26 22.40
N ILE A 269 -16.06 8.09 22.21
CA ILE A 269 -16.88 7.16 23.00
C ILE A 269 -16.43 5.70 22.77
N SER A 270 -16.09 5.35 21.53
CA SER A 270 -15.60 4.02 21.17
C SER A 270 -14.21 3.73 21.74
N ALA A 271 -13.34 4.74 21.83
CA ALA A 271 -12.01 4.61 22.42
C ALA A 271 -12.01 4.59 23.96
N ALA A 272 -12.98 5.23 24.61
CA ALA A 272 -13.08 5.33 26.06
C ALA A 272 -13.80 4.14 26.74
N SER A 273 -14.12 3.06 26.01
CA SER A 273 -14.70 1.84 26.56
C SER A 273 -13.64 0.74 26.73
N PRO A 274 -12.93 0.65 27.87
CA PRO A 274 -12.11 -0.52 28.18
C PRO A 274 -13.02 -1.67 28.63
N SER A 275 -12.76 -2.84 28.06
CA SER A 275 -13.34 -4.14 28.40
C SER A 275 -13.29 -4.40 29.91
N THR A 276 -14.47 -4.51 30.53
CA THR A 276 -14.63 -5.03 31.89
C THR A 276 -14.31 -6.53 31.89
N PRO A 277 -13.36 -7.03 32.70
CA PRO A 277 -13.22 -8.46 32.90
C PRO A 277 -14.33 -8.90 33.87
N GLN A 278 -15.41 -9.47 33.35
CA GLN A 278 -16.38 -10.19 34.18
C GLN A 278 -15.73 -11.48 34.67
N GLY A 279 -15.19 -11.43 35.89
CA GLY A 279 -14.97 -12.61 36.70
C GLY A 279 -16.33 -13.25 37.02
N LEU A 280 -16.44 -14.54 36.79
CA LEU A 280 -17.54 -15.35 37.31
C LEU A 280 -16.96 -16.33 38.33
N ALA A 281 -17.14 -16.01 39.60
CA ALA A 281 -17.07 -16.96 40.68
C ALA A 281 -18.30 -17.88 40.59
N THR A 282 -18.10 -19.19 40.59
CA THR A 282 -19.12 -20.13 41.10
C THR A 282 -18.45 -21.16 41.99
N SER A 283 -18.82 -21.07 43.26
CA SER A 283 -18.58 -22.05 44.31
C SER A 283 -19.69 -23.10 44.24
N THR A 284 -19.35 -24.38 44.10
CA THR A 284 -20.15 -25.48 44.62
C THR A 284 -19.23 -26.61 45.10
N ARG A 285 -19.52 -27.08 46.32
CA ARG A 285 -18.77 -28.05 47.12
C ARG A 285 -19.57 -29.35 47.18
N GLY A 286 -18.94 -30.50 46.92
CA GLY A 286 -19.48 -31.82 47.29
C GLY A 286 -18.87 -33.00 46.49
N PRO A 287 -18.66 -34.20 47.07
CA PRO A 287 -17.33 -34.82 47.09
C PRO A 287 -17.22 -36.24 46.48
N GLN A 288 -15.94 -36.69 46.37
CA GLN A 288 -15.38 -38.06 46.48
C GLN A 288 -14.75 -38.75 45.24
N LYS A 289 -13.47 -39.13 45.49
CA LYS A 289 -12.71 -40.34 45.10
C LYS A 289 -12.09 -40.49 43.69
N GLN A 290 -10.77 -40.22 43.66
CA GLN A 290 -9.67 -41.20 43.47
C GLN A 290 -9.66 -42.05 42.19
N THR A 291 -8.70 -41.77 41.29
CA THR A 291 -7.64 -42.70 40.86
C THR A 291 -6.59 -42.00 40.00
N ASP A 292 -5.33 -42.32 40.29
CA ASP A 292 -4.11 -41.97 39.56
C ASP A 292 -4.11 -42.44 38.10
N MET A 293 -3.48 -41.67 37.20
CA MET A 293 -2.40 -42.19 36.34
C MET A 293 -1.73 -41.08 35.53
N GLU A 294 -0.40 -41.05 35.64
CA GLU A 294 0.55 -40.36 34.77
C GLU A 294 0.34 -40.67 33.28
N VAL A 295 0.82 -39.80 32.40
CA VAL A 295 1.84 -40.12 31.37
C VAL A 295 2.21 -38.83 30.61
N HIS A 296 3.50 -38.49 30.70
CA HIS A 296 4.26 -37.63 29.78
C HIS A 296 4.31 -38.24 28.38
N ILE A 297 4.10 -37.44 27.33
CA ILE A 297 5.01 -37.28 26.17
C ILE A 297 4.93 -35.83 25.71
#